data_AF-A0A956PVG3-F1
#
_entry.id   AF-A0A956PVG3-F1
#
_cell.length_a   1.000
_cell.length_b   1.000
_cell.length_c   1.000
_cell.angle_alpha   90.00
_cell.angle_beta   90.00
_cell.angle_gamma   90.00
#
_symmetry.space_group_name_H-M   'P 1'
#
loop_
_entity.id
_entity.type
_entity.pdbx_description
1 polymer ?
#
loop_
_entity_poly.entity_id
_entity_poly.type
_entity_poly.pdbx_seq_one_letter_code
_entity_poly.pdbx_strand_id
1 'polypeptide(L)'
;MSGKNVGGGSIFLKILIVLLIGVLYISVDLPSRQWKKQAADLKEARLRMENLNTAALQYLYFNRRFPKTYDDMKASLDTCILHMPPVTFSYDDKQLDPDNPRDSLLVSAEDTMRIQSFALSENLSRTLEDGRTLKHTMIWATMKPQYSALGSDTLHLYCEQPIIVKRRGAGARDFSLWASAPARFDRAVGGMTRGDSSFIKATDFSFSMNFDDIFTCPTTGKPFEFKHVAKYTYKGELLFELDGQEGQPVNARNQQEGFLSAVKTLVSNEVALRFQSLTDSAKAEGNETYQVPEDAKNQIVVSEILNRLNTLKPRQKFSLTSEKTQVARADSSDYFDNPAMAERTLFPETSDGSQGAQFKTLLASPAVQELLPRLVLDTRLEPVRIDTVGVAIYSPIVGNESYLSGWKKIFEVDPPENHGSIYNGTSSWE
;
A
#
# COMPACT_ATOMS: atom_id res chain seq x y z
N MET A 1 -30.74 16.28 -77.52
CA MET A 1 -30.13 17.02 -76.41
C MET A 1 -31.11 17.04 -75.25
N SER A 2 -30.93 16.14 -74.29
CA SER A 2 -31.73 16.09 -73.05
C SER A 2 -30.80 16.44 -71.90
N GLY A 3 -30.76 17.72 -71.54
CA GLY A 3 -30.03 18.21 -70.38
C GLY A 3 -30.83 17.85 -69.14
N LYS A 4 -30.46 16.75 -68.48
CA LYS A 4 -30.97 16.42 -67.14
C LYS A 4 -30.54 17.53 -66.19
N ASN A 5 -31.52 18.29 -65.70
CA ASN A 5 -31.37 19.20 -64.57
C ASN A 5 -30.77 18.43 -63.40
N VAL A 6 -29.50 18.72 -63.08
CA VAL A 6 -28.87 18.29 -61.83
C VAL A 6 -29.54 19.10 -60.74
N GLY A 7 -30.45 18.45 -60.01
CA GLY A 7 -31.31 19.07 -59.01
C GLY A 7 -30.52 19.87 -57.98
N GLY A 8 -30.86 21.16 -57.85
CA GLY A 8 -30.45 21.99 -56.73
C GLY A 8 -31.02 21.42 -55.44
N GLY A 9 -30.23 20.62 -54.74
CA GLY A 9 -30.60 20.05 -53.46
C GLY A 9 -31.03 21.15 -52.48
N SER A 10 -32.20 20.96 -51.86
CA SER A 10 -32.85 21.88 -50.93
C SER A 10 -31.84 22.47 -49.94
N ILE A 11 -31.78 23.81 -49.87
CA ILE A 11 -30.92 24.55 -48.92
C ILE A 11 -31.20 24.10 -47.48
N PHE A 12 -32.45 23.78 -47.16
CA PHE A 12 -32.85 23.23 -45.86
C PHE A 12 -32.16 21.91 -45.55
N LEU A 13 -32.00 21.01 -46.53
CA LEU A 13 -31.30 19.74 -46.33
C LEU A 13 -29.82 19.96 -46.02
N LYS A 14 -29.18 20.93 -46.69
CA LYS A 14 -27.76 21.28 -46.43
C LYS A 14 -27.57 21.85 -45.03
N ILE A 15 -28.46 22.75 -44.59
CA ILE A 15 -28.45 23.30 -43.24
C ILE A 15 -28.66 22.18 -42.21
N LEU A 16 -29.61 21.28 -42.44
CA LEU A 16 -29.87 20.13 -41.57
C LEU A 16 -28.65 19.20 -41.45
N ILE A 17 -27.99 18.90 -42.57
CA ILE A 17 -26.77 18.06 -42.58
C ILE A 17 -25.66 18.73 -41.76
N VAL A 18 -25.42 20.03 -41.92
CA VAL A 18 -24.41 20.75 -41.13
C VAL A 18 -24.75 20.72 -39.63
N LEU A 19 -26.02 20.87 -39.28
CA LEU A 19 -26.50 20.81 -37.89
C LEU A 19 -26.28 19.42 -37.29
N LEU A 20 -26.60 18.35 -38.05
CA LEU A 20 -26.38 16.96 -37.63
C LEU A 20 -24.89 16.63 -37.47
N ILE A 21 -24.03 17.11 -38.37
CA ILE A 21 -22.57 16.97 -38.24
C ILE A 21 -22.07 17.69 -36.99
N GLY A 22 -22.59 18.89 -36.72
CA GLY A 22 -22.27 19.65 -35.50
C GLY A 22 -22.66 18.89 -34.23
N VAL A 23 -23.87 18.33 -34.18
CA VAL A 23 -24.34 17.50 -33.06
C VAL A 23 -23.48 16.25 -32.89
N LEU A 24 -23.13 15.56 -34.00
CA LEU A 24 -22.26 14.38 -33.98
C LEU A 24 -20.84 14.71 -33.47
N TYR A 25 -20.28 15.84 -33.91
CA TYR A 25 -18.97 16.28 -33.43
C TYR A 25 -19.01 16.54 -31.92
N ILE A 26 -20.02 17.28 -31.45
CA ILE A 26 -20.22 17.55 -30.03
C ILE A 26 -20.41 16.26 -29.23
N SER A 27 -21.17 15.29 -29.76
CA SER A 27 -21.44 14.02 -29.06
C SER A 27 -20.22 13.11 -28.93
N VAL A 28 -19.18 13.30 -29.75
CA VAL A 28 -17.91 12.55 -29.66
C VAL A 28 -16.84 13.33 -28.90
N ASP A 29 -16.69 14.62 -29.17
CA ASP A 29 -15.62 15.45 -28.59
C ASP A 29 -15.84 15.73 -27.09
N LEU A 30 -17.07 15.99 -26.64
CA LEU A 30 -17.36 16.22 -25.22
C LEU A 30 -17.01 15.01 -24.34
N PRO A 31 -17.52 13.79 -24.62
CA PRO A 31 -17.16 12.61 -23.83
C PRO A 31 -15.66 12.32 -23.88
N SER A 32 -15.02 12.47 -25.05
CA SER A 32 -13.56 12.27 -25.16
C SER A 32 -12.76 13.22 -24.28
N ARG A 33 -13.12 14.51 -24.25
CA ARG A 33 -12.49 15.50 -23.36
C ARG A 33 -12.75 15.19 -21.89
N GLN A 34 -13.96 14.74 -21.54
CA GLN A 34 -14.31 14.35 -20.19
C GLN A 34 -13.52 13.12 -19.72
N TRP A 35 -13.39 12.07 -20.55
CA TRP A 35 -12.55 10.90 -20.25
C TRP A 35 -11.09 11.27 -20.03
N LYS A 36 -10.52 12.10 -20.91
CA LYS A 36 -9.13 12.55 -20.76
C LYS A 36 -8.93 13.35 -19.48
N LYS A 37 -9.88 14.22 -19.14
CA LYS A 37 -9.86 14.97 -17.89
C LYS A 37 -9.96 14.05 -16.67
N GLN A 38 -10.93 13.13 -16.65
CA GLN A 38 -11.08 12.17 -15.56
C GLN A 38 -9.82 11.30 -15.37
N ALA A 39 -9.21 10.83 -16.45
CA ALA A 39 -7.96 10.08 -16.39
C ALA A 39 -6.80 10.90 -15.82
N ALA A 40 -6.74 12.19 -16.18
CA ALA A 40 -5.76 13.13 -15.61
C ALA A 40 -6.02 13.38 -14.12
N ASP A 41 -7.26 13.67 -13.74
CA ASP A 41 -7.68 13.91 -12.35
C ASP A 41 -7.44 12.67 -11.47
N LEU A 42 -7.71 11.46 -11.99
CA LEU A 42 -7.43 10.19 -11.31
C LEU A 42 -5.94 9.98 -11.07
N LYS A 43 -5.11 10.21 -12.09
CA LYS A 43 -3.65 10.10 -11.98
C LYS A 43 -3.10 11.12 -10.99
N GLU A 44 -3.60 12.35 -11.03
CA GLU A 44 -3.19 13.41 -10.13
C GLU A 44 -3.62 13.12 -8.68
N ALA A 45 -4.83 12.63 -8.47
CA ALA A 45 -5.32 12.24 -7.14
C ALA A 45 -4.47 11.12 -6.52
N ARG A 46 -4.10 10.10 -7.30
CA ARG A 46 -3.19 9.02 -6.83
C ARG A 46 -1.84 9.59 -6.42
N LEU A 47 -1.26 10.46 -7.25
CA LEU A 47 0.03 11.10 -6.96
C LEU A 47 -0.04 11.98 -5.69
N ARG A 48 -1.15 12.71 -5.48
CA ARG A 48 -1.39 13.50 -4.26
C ARG A 48 -1.47 12.61 -3.02
N MET A 49 -2.20 11.49 -3.09
CA MET A 49 -2.28 10.52 -1.99
C MET A 49 -0.91 9.89 -1.68
N GLU A 50 -0.12 9.54 -2.70
CA GLU A 50 1.25 9.02 -2.53
C GLU A 50 2.18 10.05 -1.86
N ASN A 51 2.11 11.32 -2.27
CA ASN A 51 2.86 12.40 -1.62
C ASN A 51 2.39 12.61 -0.17
N LEU A 52 1.09 12.56 0.12
CA LEU A 52 0.54 12.62 1.47
C LEU A 52 1.05 11.47 2.35
N ASN A 53 1.11 10.25 1.81
CA ASN A 53 1.66 9.12 2.54
C ASN A 53 3.16 9.30 2.80
N THR A 54 3.91 9.77 1.81
CA THR A 54 5.34 10.12 1.97
C THR A 54 5.50 11.16 3.08
N ALA A 55 4.63 12.18 3.13
CA ALA A 55 4.64 13.20 4.16
C ALA A 55 4.40 12.62 5.56
N ALA A 56 3.44 11.71 5.68
CA ALA A 56 3.15 11.05 6.95
C ALA A 56 4.31 10.16 7.43
N LEU A 57 4.97 9.44 6.52
CA LEU A 57 6.14 8.62 6.83
C LEU A 57 7.34 9.46 7.25
N GLN A 58 7.55 10.62 6.61
CA GLN A 58 8.59 11.55 7.02
C GLN A 58 8.31 12.18 8.37
N TYR A 59 7.07 12.59 8.61
CA TYR A 59 6.67 13.05 9.93
C TYR A 59 6.97 11.99 11.00
N LEU A 60 6.64 10.71 10.73
CA LEU A 60 6.94 9.60 11.62
C LEU A 60 8.45 9.46 11.87
N TYR A 61 9.28 9.59 10.82
CA TYR A 61 10.72 9.52 10.94
C TYR A 61 11.28 10.59 11.89
N PHE A 62 10.83 11.84 11.76
CA PHE A 62 11.30 12.96 12.58
C PHE A 62 10.71 12.98 13.98
N ASN A 63 9.41 12.69 14.12
CA ASN A 63 8.69 12.88 15.38
C ASN A 63 8.51 11.58 16.17
N ARG A 64 8.89 10.42 15.61
CA ARG A 64 8.71 9.08 16.20
C ARG A 64 7.26 8.77 16.60
N ARG A 65 6.30 9.44 15.97
CA ARG A 65 4.85 9.27 16.15
C ARG A 65 4.14 9.63 14.85
N PHE A 66 2.93 9.11 14.65
CA PHE A 66 2.10 9.51 13.50
C PHE A 66 1.53 10.92 13.69
N PRO A 67 1.37 11.72 12.61
CA PRO A 67 0.85 13.08 12.71
C PRO A 67 -0.61 13.08 13.13
N LYS A 68 -1.04 14.02 13.97
CA LYS A 68 -2.44 14.07 14.45
C LYS A 68 -3.41 14.65 13.42
N THR A 69 -2.94 15.66 12.68
CA THR A 69 -3.70 16.39 11.67
C THR A 69 -2.80 16.72 10.49
N TYR A 70 -3.37 17.15 9.38
CA TYR A 70 -2.60 17.70 8.27
C TYR A 70 -1.78 18.92 8.65
N ASP A 71 -2.32 19.79 9.51
CA ASP A 71 -1.61 20.98 9.96
C ASP A 71 -0.38 20.64 10.83
N ASP A 72 -0.50 19.61 11.68
CA ASP A 72 0.62 19.10 12.48
C ASP A 72 1.72 18.54 11.57
N MET A 73 1.32 17.78 10.54
CA MET A 73 2.24 17.28 9.51
C MET A 73 2.92 18.42 8.76
N LYS A 74 2.15 19.44 8.33
CA LYS A 74 2.65 20.62 7.63
C LYS A 74 3.65 21.41 8.46
N ALA A 75 3.26 21.79 9.68
CA ALA A 75 4.10 22.59 10.57
C ALA A 75 5.44 21.89 10.88
N SER A 76 5.42 20.56 11.06
CA SER A 76 6.66 19.80 11.23
C SER A 76 7.51 19.80 9.97
N LEU A 77 6.94 19.48 8.80
CA LEU A 77 7.75 19.36 7.58
C LEU A 77 8.28 20.71 7.09
N ASP A 78 7.56 21.82 7.33
CA ASP A 78 8.00 23.18 7.01
C ASP A 78 9.23 23.62 7.81
N THR A 79 9.42 23.04 9.01
CA THR A 79 10.55 23.34 9.91
C THR A 79 11.66 22.29 9.80
N CYS A 80 11.39 21.13 9.21
CA CYS A 80 12.40 20.11 8.96
C CYS A 80 13.33 20.51 7.82
N ILE A 81 14.62 20.61 8.14
CA ILE A 81 15.69 20.87 7.17
C ILE A 81 16.46 19.57 6.97
N LEU A 82 16.55 19.13 5.71
CA LEU A 82 17.34 18.00 5.29
C LEU A 82 18.73 18.48 4.87
N HIS A 83 19.76 17.84 5.41
CA HIS A 83 21.12 17.98 4.90
C HIS A 83 21.28 17.05 3.69
N MET A 84 21.42 17.65 2.51
CA MET A 84 21.51 16.91 1.26
C MET A 84 22.92 16.99 0.68
N PRO A 85 23.58 15.84 0.44
CA PRO A 85 24.85 15.84 -0.27
C PRO A 85 24.62 16.26 -1.75
N PRO A 86 25.64 16.84 -2.40
CA PRO A 86 25.59 17.16 -3.82
C PRO A 86 25.37 15.89 -4.66
N VAL A 87 24.91 16.07 -5.89
CA VAL A 87 24.88 14.97 -6.86
C VAL A 87 26.30 14.62 -7.27
N THR A 88 26.71 13.38 -6.97
CA THR A 88 28.03 12.86 -7.29
C THR A 88 28.03 12.09 -8.60
N PHE A 89 29.11 12.21 -9.37
CA PHE A 89 29.35 11.40 -10.56
C PHE A 89 30.11 10.12 -10.22
N SER A 90 29.74 9.02 -10.86
CA SER A 90 30.56 7.81 -10.96
C SER A 90 31.09 7.69 -12.38
N TYR A 91 32.33 7.21 -12.53
CA TYR A 91 32.85 6.86 -13.85
C TYR A 91 33.56 5.51 -13.79
N ASP A 92 33.35 4.72 -14.84
CA ASP A 92 33.96 3.40 -15.00
C ASP A 92 34.83 3.40 -16.26
N ASP A 93 36.03 2.83 -16.13
CA ASP A 93 36.98 2.68 -17.22
C ASP A 93 36.46 1.58 -18.14
N LYS A 94 35.86 1.98 -19.25
CA LYS A 94 35.40 1.04 -20.27
C LYS A 94 36.35 1.08 -21.46
N GLN A 95 37.35 0.21 -21.49
CA GLN A 95 38.01 -0.15 -22.75
C GLN A 95 37.02 -1.00 -23.56
N LEU A 96 36.32 -0.37 -24.51
CA LEU A 96 35.27 -1.02 -25.29
C LEU A 96 35.61 -1.22 -26.77
N ASP A 97 36.77 -0.75 -27.23
CA ASP A 97 37.18 -0.90 -28.63
C ASP A 97 38.50 -1.68 -28.73
N PRO A 98 38.46 -3.00 -29.03
CA PRO A 98 39.66 -3.79 -29.26
C PRO A 98 40.44 -3.34 -30.52
N ASP A 99 39.80 -2.59 -31.43
CA ASP A 99 40.36 -2.20 -32.72
C ASP A 99 40.82 -0.72 -32.75
N ASN A 100 40.59 0.04 -31.67
CA ASN A 100 41.01 1.44 -31.56
C ASN A 100 41.40 1.76 -30.11
N PRO A 101 42.67 2.12 -29.80
CA PRO A 101 43.12 2.41 -28.44
C PRO A 101 42.63 3.80 -27.97
N ARG A 102 41.33 4.05 -28.05
CA ARG A 102 40.70 5.27 -27.54
C ARG A 102 40.40 5.10 -26.06
N ASP A 103 40.90 6.03 -25.26
CA ASP A 103 40.53 6.06 -23.85
C ASP A 103 39.07 6.50 -23.75
N SER A 104 38.27 5.72 -23.03
CA SER A 104 36.82 5.84 -23.01
C SER A 104 36.31 5.66 -21.58
N LEU A 105 35.43 6.58 -21.17
CA LEU A 105 34.84 6.63 -19.84
C LEU A 105 33.32 6.55 -19.98
N LEU A 106 32.72 5.64 -19.21
CA LEU A 106 31.28 5.70 -18.95
C LEU A 106 31.07 6.58 -17.73
N VAL A 107 30.46 7.74 -17.92
CA VAL A 107 30.13 8.69 -16.85
C VAL A 107 28.66 8.54 -16.52
N SER A 108 28.35 8.25 -15.26
CA SER A 108 26.98 8.12 -14.77
C SER A 108 26.76 8.97 -13.52
N ALA A 109 25.50 9.33 -13.29
CA ALA A 109 25.06 9.82 -11.99
C ALA A 109 23.88 8.94 -11.56
N GLU A 110 24.01 8.31 -10.40
CA GLU A 110 23.01 7.35 -9.90
C GLU A 110 21.70 8.05 -9.47
N ASP A 111 21.75 9.36 -9.26
CA ASP A 111 20.62 10.14 -8.77
C ASP A 111 19.63 10.54 -9.88
N THR A 112 18.91 9.54 -10.40
CA THR A 112 17.88 9.75 -11.42
C THR A 112 16.66 10.52 -10.91
N MET A 113 16.49 10.61 -9.59
CA MET A 113 15.38 11.33 -8.98
C MET A 113 15.54 12.84 -9.10
N ARG A 114 16.75 13.37 -8.85
CA ARG A 114 17.01 14.82 -8.83
C ARG A 114 17.42 15.40 -10.18
N ILE A 115 18.07 14.60 -11.02
CA ILE A 115 18.65 15.06 -12.29
C ILE A 115 17.57 15.16 -13.38
N GLN A 116 17.59 16.24 -14.15
CA GLN A 116 16.76 16.43 -15.33
C GLN A 116 17.54 16.10 -16.61
N SER A 117 18.80 16.52 -16.70
CA SER A 117 19.67 16.29 -17.84
C SER A 117 21.13 16.55 -17.48
N PHE A 118 22.05 16.22 -18.38
CA PHE A 118 23.42 16.72 -18.31
C PHE A 118 23.62 17.90 -19.23
N ALA A 119 24.38 18.87 -18.74
CA ALA A 119 24.96 19.95 -19.52
C ALA A 119 26.49 19.78 -19.57
N LEU A 120 27.09 20.30 -20.64
CA LEU A 120 28.51 20.14 -20.90
C LEU A 120 29.10 21.40 -21.56
N SER A 121 30.37 21.66 -21.29
CA SER A 121 31.18 22.66 -22.01
C SER A 121 32.05 21.96 -23.04
N GLU A 122 32.05 22.40 -24.29
CA GLU A 122 32.78 21.70 -25.35
C GLU A 122 34.22 22.21 -25.50
N ASN A 123 35.19 21.32 -25.27
CA ASN A 123 36.59 21.41 -25.74
C ASN A 123 37.29 22.76 -25.54
N LEU A 124 37.10 23.36 -24.36
CA LEU A 124 37.83 24.54 -23.94
C LEU A 124 39.33 24.23 -23.95
N SER A 125 40.15 25.18 -24.41
CA SER A 125 41.60 24.98 -24.41
C SER A 125 42.19 25.56 -23.14
N ARG A 126 42.96 24.74 -22.41
CA ARG A 126 43.66 25.15 -21.21
C ARG A 126 45.14 24.84 -21.38
N THR A 127 45.97 25.87 -21.28
CA THR A 127 47.43 25.70 -21.24
C THR A 127 47.84 25.55 -19.78
N LEU A 128 48.55 24.47 -19.47
CA LEU A 128 49.11 24.18 -18.16
C LEU A 128 50.40 24.98 -17.94
N GLU A 129 50.86 25.04 -16.69
CA GLU A 129 52.10 25.73 -16.31
C GLU A 129 53.35 25.10 -16.97
N ASP A 130 53.28 23.83 -17.34
CA ASP A 130 54.32 23.10 -18.09
C ASP A 130 54.31 23.39 -19.61
N GLY A 131 53.42 24.28 -20.08
CA GLY A 131 53.29 24.68 -21.48
C GLY A 131 52.46 23.73 -22.35
N ARG A 132 51.99 22.58 -21.83
CA ARG A 132 51.09 21.69 -22.58
C ARG A 132 49.70 22.33 -22.71
N THR A 133 49.11 22.24 -23.89
CA THR A 133 47.73 22.69 -24.12
C THR A 133 46.81 21.48 -24.17
N LEU A 134 45.90 21.39 -23.21
CA LEU A 134 44.90 20.34 -23.12
C LEU A 134 43.53 20.86 -23.56
N LYS A 135 42.74 19.97 -24.15
CA LYS A 135 41.30 20.13 -24.33
C LYS A 135 40.58 19.72 -23.04
N HIS A 136 39.65 20.56 -22.64
CA HIS A 136 38.91 20.48 -21.40
C HIS A 136 37.42 20.44 -21.68
N THR A 137 36.77 19.41 -21.16
CA THR A 137 35.31 19.28 -21.17
C THR A 137 34.83 19.18 -19.73
N MET A 138 33.93 20.08 -19.34
CA MET A 138 33.22 20.02 -18.06
C MET A 138 31.87 19.36 -18.29
N ILE A 139 31.49 18.48 -17.38
CA ILE A 139 30.20 17.81 -17.36
C ILE A 139 29.57 18.11 -15.99
N TRP A 140 28.34 18.61 -15.98
CA TRP A 140 27.58 18.83 -14.75
C TRP A 140 26.13 18.41 -14.93
N ALA A 141 25.46 18.10 -13.81
CA ALA A 141 24.07 17.70 -13.80
C ALA A 141 23.17 18.93 -13.69
N THR A 142 22.20 19.04 -14.59
CA THR A 142 21.11 20.00 -14.52
C THR A 142 19.99 19.39 -13.68
N MET A 143 19.67 20.04 -12.57
CA MET A 143 18.66 19.58 -11.62
C MET A 143 17.25 19.87 -12.14
N LYS A 144 16.26 19.06 -11.74
CA LYS A 144 14.84 19.40 -11.96
C LYS A 144 14.50 20.71 -11.25
N PRO A 145 13.49 21.49 -11.71
CA PRO A 145 13.17 22.80 -11.13
C PRO A 145 12.99 22.79 -9.61
N GLN A 146 12.32 21.78 -9.06
CA GLN A 146 12.11 21.60 -7.61
C GLN A 146 13.40 21.40 -6.79
N TYR A 147 14.50 21.02 -7.45
CA TYR A 147 15.82 20.79 -6.84
C TYR A 147 16.86 21.81 -7.30
N SER A 148 16.44 22.93 -7.90
CA SER A 148 17.35 23.95 -8.44
C SER A 148 18.25 24.60 -7.39
N ALA A 149 17.85 24.57 -6.12
CA ALA A 149 18.67 25.04 -4.99
C ALA A 149 19.80 24.07 -4.59
N LEU A 150 19.81 22.84 -5.12
CA LEU A 150 20.85 21.85 -4.83
C LEU A 150 22.06 22.03 -5.77
N GLY A 151 23.26 22.01 -5.19
CA GLY A 151 24.50 21.92 -5.95
C GLY A 151 24.67 20.56 -6.64
N SER A 152 25.35 20.57 -7.78
CA SER A 152 25.85 19.36 -8.44
C SER A 152 27.37 19.42 -8.54
N ASP A 153 28.01 18.26 -8.46
CA ASP A 153 29.43 18.18 -8.74
C ASP A 153 29.69 18.54 -10.21
N THR A 154 30.90 19.02 -10.51
CA THR A 154 31.35 19.19 -11.89
C THR A 154 32.49 18.22 -12.15
N LEU A 155 32.32 17.36 -13.16
CA LEU A 155 33.35 16.46 -13.63
C LEU A 155 34.20 17.16 -14.69
N HIS A 156 35.51 17.21 -14.47
CA HIS A 156 36.48 17.82 -15.38
C HIS A 156 37.27 16.72 -16.09
N LEU A 157 37.12 16.66 -17.42
CA LEU A 157 37.87 15.76 -18.27
C LEU A 157 38.90 16.53 -19.08
N TYR A 158 40.16 16.10 -19.04
CA TYR A 158 41.26 16.70 -19.78
C TYR A 158 41.90 15.68 -20.71
N CYS A 159 42.24 16.11 -21.93
CA CYS A 159 42.94 15.30 -22.91
C CYS A 159 43.75 16.20 -23.85
N GLU A 160 44.85 15.70 -24.42
CA GLU A 160 45.63 16.45 -25.42
C GLU A 160 44.84 16.65 -26.72
N GLN A 161 43.88 15.76 -27.00
CA GLN A 161 43.03 15.80 -28.18
C GLN A 161 41.57 16.08 -27.83
N PRO A 162 40.75 16.55 -28.80
CA PRO A 162 39.35 16.84 -28.56
C PRO A 162 38.59 15.66 -27.96
N ILE A 163 37.84 15.94 -26.90
CA ILE A 163 37.00 15.01 -26.17
C ILE A 163 35.63 14.99 -26.83
N ILE A 164 35.14 13.80 -27.15
CA ILE A 164 33.80 13.58 -27.70
C ILE A 164 32.92 13.01 -26.59
N VAL A 165 31.82 13.69 -26.29
CA VAL A 165 30.82 13.23 -25.32
C VAL A 165 29.52 12.91 -26.05
N LYS A 166 29.00 11.69 -25.85
CA LYS A 166 27.74 11.23 -26.45
C LYS A 166 26.80 10.72 -25.37
N ARG A 167 25.50 11.00 -25.52
CA ARG A 167 24.47 10.33 -24.70
C ARG A 167 24.38 8.86 -25.11
N ARG A 168 24.16 7.97 -24.14
CA ARG A 168 24.01 6.53 -24.35
C ARG A 168 22.63 6.22 -24.97
N GLY A 169 22.45 6.57 -26.25
CA GLY A 169 21.26 6.24 -27.05
C GLY A 169 20.01 7.08 -26.79
N ALA A 170 19.11 7.12 -27.77
CA ALA A 170 17.77 7.71 -27.62
C ALA A 170 16.86 6.73 -26.86
N GLY A 171 16.26 7.18 -25.75
CA GLY A 171 15.28 6.39 -24.98
C GLY A 171 15.85 5.64 -23.75
N ALA A 172 17.14 5.75 -23.45
CA ALA A 172 17.69 5.25 -22.19
C ALA A 172 17.13 6.07 -21.01
N ARG A 173 16.61 5.38 -19.99
CA ARG A 173 16.12 6.00 -18.74
C ARG A 173 17.25 6.39 -17.78
N ASP A 174 18.48 6.01 -18.11
CA ASP A 174 19.64 6.16 -17.25
C ASP A 174 20.39 7.45 -17.61
N PHE A 175 20.76 8.23 -16.60
CA PHE A 175 21.64 9.38 -16.77
C PHE A 175 23.08 8.88 -16.92
N SER A 176 23.42 8.44 -18.13
CA SER A 176 24.78 8.02 -18.51
C SER A 176 25.25 8.69 -19.80
N LEU A 177 26.51 9.13 -19.79
CA LEU A 177 27.25 9.71 -20.90
C LEU A 177 28.45 8.84 -21.22
N TRP A 178 28.79 8.78 -22.50
CA TRP A 178 30.02 8.18 -22.98
C TRP A 178 30.98 9.29 -23.38
N ALA A 179 32.12 9.38 -22.69
CA ALA A 179 33.19 10.31 -23.03
C ALA A 179 34.36 9.53 -23.63
N SER A 180 34.85 9.97 -24.78
CA SER A 180 35.96 9.32 -25.47
C SER A 180 36.92 10.35 -26.04
N ALA A 181 38.21 10.02 -26.06
CA ALA A 181 39.19 10.82 -26.76
C ALA A 181 40.20 9.92 -27.51
N PRO A 182 40.82 10.41 -28.59
CA PRO A 182 41.85 9.64 -29.30
C PRO A 182 43.17 9.51 -28.52
N ALA A 183 43.37 10.35 -27.49
CA ALA A 183 44.48 10.24 -26.55
C ALA A 183 43.96 9.92 -25.15
N ARG A 184 44.86 9.49 -24.26
CA ARG A 184 44.51 9.15 -22.87
C ARG A 184 43.98 10.38 -22.12
N PHE A 185 42.97 10.19 -21.27
CA PHE A 185 42.55 11.24 -20.36
C PHE A 185 43.66 11.51 -19.34
N ASP A 186 43.99 12.78 -19.13
CA ASP A 186 44.93 13.20 -18.09
C ASP A 186 44.20 13.16 -16.73
N ARG A 187 44.38 12.06 -16.00
CA ARG A 187 43.74 11.82 -14.70
C ARG A 187 44.41 12.56 -13.55
N ALA A 188 45.62 13.08 -13.74
CA ALA A 188 46.32 13.86 -12.73
C ALA A 188 45.79 15.30 -12.67
N VAL A 189 45.32 15.80 -13.82
CA VAL A 189 44.70 17.13 -13.96
C VAL A 189 43.16 17.04 -13.93
N GLY A 190 42.62 15.92 -14.41
CA GLY A 190 41.21 15.57 -14.30
C GLY A 190 40.78 15.36 -12.86
N GLY A 191 39.50 15.63 -12.59
CA GLY A 191 38.99 15.55 -11.24
C GLY A 191 37.55 16.00 -11.13
N MET A 192 37.07 16.05 -9.90
CA MET A 192 35.71 16.43 -9.57
C MET A 192 35.74 17.64 -8.67
N THR A 193 35.12 18.74 -9.12
CA THR A 193 34.84 19.88 -8.25
C THR A 193 33.57 19.53 -7.50
N ARG A 194 33.69 19.32 -6.18
CA ARG A 194 32.54 18.98 -5.34
C ARG A 194 31.63 20.19 -5.20
N GLY A 195 30.34 19.97 -5.42
CA GLY A 195 29.30 20.92 -5.08
C GLY A 195 29.15 21.02 -3.56
N ASP A 196 28.61 22.14 -3.10
CA ASP A 196 28.32 22.30 -1.68
C ASP A 196 27.12 21.46 -1.28
N SER A 197 27.21 20.82 -0.11
CA SER A 197 26.03 20.24 0.52
C SER A 197 25.03 21.35 0.83
N SER A 198 23.76 21.09 0.56
CA SER A 198 22.72 22.09 0.71
C SER A 198 21.74 21.67 1.81
N PHE A 199 21.22 22.66 2.51
CA PHE A 199 20.13 22.49 3.46
C PHE A 199 18.83 22.86 2.76
N ILE A 200 17.96 21.88 2.56
CA ILE A 200 16.66 22.10 1.92
C ILE A 200 15.54 21.73 2.86
N LYS A 201 14.38 22.37 2.73
CA LYS A 201 13.22 21.96 3.50
C LYS A 201 12.78 20.56 3.07
N ALA A 202 12.32 19.76 4.02
CA ALA A 202 11.81 18.43 3.73
C ALA A 202 10.65 18.47 2.72
N THR A 203 9.83 19.52 2.78
CA THR A 203 8.75 19.78 1.83
C THR A 203 9.21 19.92 0.38
N ASP A 204 10.36 20.55 0.16
CA ASP A 204 10.85 20.85 -1.18
C ASP A 204 11.56 19.63 -1.78
N PHE A 205 12.04 18.72 -0.92
CA PHE A 205 12.78 17.53 -1.34
C PHE A 205 11.88 16.35 -1.73
N SER A 206 10.80 16.17 -0.99
CA SER A 206 10.22 14.84 -0.81
C SER A 206 9.00 14.56 -1.65
N PHE A 207 8.48 15.62 -2.27
CA PHE A 207 7.19 15.59 -2.95
C PHE A 207 7.37 15.89 -4.43
N SER A 208 6.61 15.19 -5.25
CA SER A 208 6.57 15.40 -6.70
C SER A 208 5.77 16.65 -7.11
N MET A 209 5.12 17.31 -6.16
CA MET A 209 4.34 18.54 -6.33
C MET A 209 4.43 19.42 -5.08
N ASN A 210 3.94 20.65 -5.17
CA ASN A 210 3.92 21.57 -4.02
C ASN A 210 3.13 20.97 -2.87
N PHE A 211 3.69 21.13 -1.66
CA PHE A 211 3.11 20.57 -0.46
C PHE A 211 1.70 21.10 -0.16
N ASP A 212 1.39 22.35 -0.50
CA ASP A 212 0.04 22.91 -0.28
C ASP A 212 -1.04 22.26 -1.15
N ASP A 213 -0.64 21.69 -2.29
CA ASP A 213 -1.56 21.11 -3.26
C ASP A 213 -1.87 19.63 -2.98
N ILE A 214 -1.11 18.95 -2.11
CA ILE A 214 -1.27 17.49 -1.89
C ILE A 214 -2.53 17.14 -1.09
N PHE A 215 -3.07 18.07 -0.31
CA PHE A 215 -4.13 17.79 0.67
C PHE A 215 -5.52 17.66 0.06
N THR A 216 -5.74 18.20 -1.15
CA THR A 216 -7.05 18.26 -1.78
C THR A 216 -7.19 17.27 -2.93
N CYS A 217 -8.33 16.60 -3.00
CA CYS A 217 -8.69 15.75 -4.13
C CYS A 217 -9.04 16.63 -5.34
N PRO A 218 -8.38 16.47 -6.51
CA PRO A 218 -8.61 17.32 -7.68
C PRO A 218 -10.01 17.12 -8.28
N THR A 219 -10.59 15.93 -8.10
CA THR A 219 -11.92 15.57 -8.60
C THR A 219 -13.05 16.26 -7.83
N THR A 220 -12.93 16.34 -6.50
CA THR A 220 -14.01 16.85 -5.63
C THR A 220 -13.75 18.25 -5.09
N GLY A 221 -12.49 18.72 -5.11
CA GLY A 221 -12.06 19.93 -4.42
C GLY A 221 -12.09 19.83 -2.89
N LYS A 222 -12.40 18.66 -2.33
CA LYS A 222 -12.44 18.40 -0.88
C LYS A 222 -11.10 17.81 -0.39
N PRO A 223 -10.71 18.04 0.88
CA PRO A 223 -9.53 17.40 1.43
C PRO A 223 -9.66 15.88 1.47
N PHE A 224 -8.56 15.15 1.30
CA PHE A 224 -8.53 13.71 1.56
C PHE A 224 -8.87 13.43 3.03
N GLU A 225 -9.56 12.33 3.32
CA GLU A 225 -9.84 11.98 4.71
C GLU A 225 -8.60 11.40 5.37
N PHE A 226 -8.23 11.97 6.51
CA PHE A 226 -7.09 11.53 7.31
C PHE A 226 -7.58 10.84 8.57
N LYS A 227 -7.25 9.56 8.74
CA LYS A 227 -7.68 8.77 9.89
C LYS A 227 -6.50 8.05 10.52
N HIS A 228 -6.38 8.10 11.85
CA HIS A 228 -5.42 7.24 12.53
C HIS A 228 -5.86 5.79 12.44
N VAL A 229 -4.88 4.91 12.40
CA VAL A 229 -5.06 3.48 12.50
C VAL A 229 -4.49 3.04 13.84
N ALA A 230 -5.32 2.36 14.61
CA ALA A 230 -4.96 1.81 15.91
C ALA A 230 -4.94 0.28 15.86
N LYS A 231 -4.01 -0.29 16.60
CA LYS A 231 -3.90 -1.71 16.90
C LYS A 231 -4.56 -1.92 18.26
N TYR A 232 -5.66 -2.64 18.24
CA TYR A 232 -6.43 -3.00 19.43
C TYR A 232 -6.12 -4.44 19.81
N THR A 233 -5.75 -4.66 21.05
CA THR A 233 -5.61 -6.00 21.63
C THR A 233 -6.71 -6.21 22.66
N TYR A 234 -7.52 -7.24 22.45
CA TYR A 234 -8.60 -7.63 23.34
C TYR A 234 -8.26 -8.94 24.02
N LYS A 235 -8.63 -9.04 25.30
CA LYS A 235 -8.71 -10.30 26.02
C LYS A 235 -10.15 -10.55 26.42
N GLY A 236 -10.59 -11.78 26.22
CA GLY A 236 -11.89 -12.25 26.62
C GLY A 236 -11.78 -13.52 27.43
N GLU A 237 -12.66 -13.66 28.42
CA GLU A 237 -12.90 -14.89 29.15
C GLU A 237 -14.41 -15.16 29.17
N LEU A 238 -14.81 -16.32 28.65
CA LEU A 238 -16.15 -16.87 28.86
C LEU A 238 -16.09 -17.82 30.05
N LEU A 239 -16.81 -17.50 31.12
CA LEU A 239 -16.90 -18.30 32.34
C LEU A 239 -18.23 -19.01 32.37
N PHE A 240 -18.19 -20.33 32.32
CA PHE A 240 -19.39 -21.17 32.34
C PHE A 240 -19.52 -21.86 33.69
N GLU A 241 -20.75 -21.87 34.20
CA GLU A 241 -21.12 -22.57 35.44
C GLU A 241 -22.42 -23.35 35.25
N LEU A 242 -22.42 -24.61 35.68
CA LEU A 242 -23.62 -25.45 35.68
C LEU A 242 -24.47 -25.20 36.93
N ASP A 243 -25.77 -24.94 36.76
CA ASP A 243 -26.74 -24.67 37.84
C ASP A 243 -26.46 -23.40 38.69
N GLY A 244 -25.88 -22.36 38.07
CA GLY A 244 -25.62 -21.07 38.72
C GLY A 244 -26.91 -20.28 39.03
N GLN A 245 -26.92 -19.50 40.12
CA GLN A 245 -28.03 -18.60 40.48
C GLN A 245 -27.79 -17.13 40.06
N GLU A 246 -26.62 -16.79 39.50
CA GLU A 246 -26.28 -15.44 39.04
C GLU A 246 -25.56 -15.51 37.68
N GLY A 247 -26.14 -14.89 36.64
CA GLY A 247 -25.58 -14.73 35.29
C GLY A 247 -26.62 -14.94 34.19
N GLN A 248 -26.21 -14.80 32.92
CA GLN A 248 -27.13 -14.96 31.77
C GLN A 248 -27.17 -16.41 31.28
N PRO A 249 -28.35 -16.96 30.97
CA PRO A 249 -28.45 -18.30 30.37
C PRO A 249 -27.85 -18.31 28.95
N VAL A 250 -27.22 -19.42 28.58
CA VAL A 250 -26.60 -19.59 27.26
C VAL A 250 -27.66 -19.82 26.19
N ASN A 251 -27.93 -18.77 25.42
CA ASN A 251 -28.98 -18.77 24.39
C ASN A 251 -28.46 -18.47 22.98
N ALA A 252 -27.30 -17.83 22.85
CA ALA A 252 -26.73 -17.48 21.55
C ALA A 252 -25.82 -18.59 21.02
N ARG A 253 -25.82 -18.78 19.69
CA ARG A 253 -25.08 -19.87 19.02
C ARG A 253 -23.57 -19.81 19.30
N ASN A 254 -22.96 -18.63 19.20
CA ASN A 254 -21.56 -18.39 19.53
C ASN A 254 -21.21 -18.79 20.98
N GLN A 255 -22.12 -18.57 21.93
CA GLN A 255 -21.94 -18.94 23.33
C GLN A 255 -22.04 -20.46 23.54
N GLN A 256 -22.93 -21.13 22.80
CA GLN A 256 -23.05 -22.60 22.81
C GLN A 256 -21.80 -23.26 22.19
N GLU A 257 -21.30 -22.73 21.08
CA GLU A 257 -20.03 -23.18 20.47
C GLU A 257 -18.82 -22.86 21.37
N GLY A 258 -18.84 -21.71 22.07
CA GLY A 258 -17.86 -21.36 23.09
C GLY A 258 -17.85 -22.33 24.27
N PHE A 259 -19.03 -22.74 24.76
CA PHE A 259 -19.18 -23.76 25.80
C PHE A 259 -18.56 -25.09 25.35
N LEU A 260 -18.93 -25.58 24.17
CA LEU A 260 -18.39 -26.85 23.65
C LEU A 260 -16.89 -26.77 23.41
N SER A 261 -16.36 -25.61 23.02
CA SER A 261 -14.93 -25.37 22.90
C SER A 261 -14.22 -25.40 24.26
N ALA A 262 -14.82 -24.82 25.30
CA ALA A 262 -14.28 -24.88 26.65
C ALA A 262 -14.22 -26.33 27.17
N VAL A 263 -15.28 -27.11 26.93
CA VAL A 263 -15.32 -28.55 27.27
C VAL A 263 -14.29 -29.34 26.47
N LYS A 264 -14.12 -29.03 25.18
CA LYS A 264 -13.09 -29.63 24.32
C LYS A 264 -11.68 -29.40 24.89
N THR A 265 -11.40 -28.21 25.40
CA THR A 265 -10.13 -27.90 26.06
C THR A 265 -9.91 -28.78 27.30
N LEU A 266 -10.97 -29.03 28.08
CA LEU A 266 -10.90 -29.91 29.26
C LEU A 266 -10.56 -31.37 28.91
N VAL A 267 -10.95 -31.85 27.73
CA VAL A 267 -10.69 -33.23 27.27
C VAL A 267 -9.49 -33.37 26.33
N SER A 268 -8.75 -32.28 26.12
CA SER A 268 -7.69 -32.22 25.11
C SER A 268 -6.60 -33.26 25.34
N ASN A 269 -6.25 -33.52 26.60
CA ASN A 269 -5.26 -34.52 26.98
C ASN A 269 -5.78 -35.94 26.72
N GLU A 270 -7.03 -36.24 27.06
CA GLU A 270 -7.68 -37.53 26.84
C GLU A 270 -7.78 -37.83 25.34
N VAL A 271 -8.14 -36.84 24.54
CA VAL A 271 -8.17 -36.94 23.07
C VAL A 271 -6.76 -37.21 22.53
N ALA A 272 -5.74 -36.50 23.01
CA ALA A 272 -4.36 -36.71 22.57
C ALA A 272 -3.86 -38.13 22.92
N LEU A 273 -4.16 -38.62 24.13
CA LEU A 273 -3.83 -39.98 24.56
C LEU A 273 -4.53 -41.04 23.69
N ARG A 274 -5.80 -40.83 23.33
CA ARG A 274 -6.53 -41.71 22.40
C ARG A 274 -5.89 -41.76 21.01
N PHE A 275 -5.51 -40.60 20.47
CA PHE A 275 -4.83 -40.54 19.18
C PHE A 275 -3.49 -41.25 19.22
N GLN A 276 -2.70 -41.00 20.26
CA GLN A 276 -1.41 -41.65 20.45
C GLN A 276 -1.56 -43.16 20.59
N SER A 277 -2.52 -43.65 21.38
CA SER A 277 -2.80 -45.08 21.52
C SER A 277 -3.13 -45.74 20.18
N LEU A 278 -3.92 -45.11 19.32
CA LEU A 278 -4.25 -45.67 17.99
C LEU A 278 -3.04 -45.70 17.08
N THR A 279 -2.22 -44.65 17.09
CA THR A 279 -0.98 -44.60 16.33
C THR A 279 0.02 -45.64 16.81
N ASP A 280 0.17 -45.83 18.12
CA ASP A 280 1.10 -46.79 18.70
C ASP A 280 0.66 -48.24 18.44
N SER A 281 -0.65 -48.51 18.50
CA SER A 281 -1.21 -49.82 18.09
C SER A 281 -0.94 -50.11 16.61
N ALA A 282 -1.17 -49.15 15.71
CA ALA A 282 -0.91 -49.34 14.28
C ALA A 282 0.59 -49.53 13.97
N LYS A 283 1.47 -48.85 14.71
CA LYS A 283 2.92 -49.06 14.63
C LYS A 283 3.34 -50.45 15.11
N ALA A 284 2.73 -50.95 16.20
CA ALA A 284 2.97 -52.30 16.70
C ALA A 284 2.54 -53.38 15.69
N GLU A 285 1.55 -53.07 14.84
CA GLU A 285 1.10 -53.92 13.72
C GLU A 285 1.94 -53.75 12.43
N GLY A 286 3.03 -52.97 12.48
CA GLY A 286 3.97 -52.78 11.38
C GLY A 286 3.66 -51.61 10.43
N ASN A 287 2.70 -50.74 10.76
CA ASN A 287 2.35 -49.58 9.96
C ASN A 287 2.98 -48.29 10.52
N GLU A 288 4.25 -48.05 10.19
CA GLU A 288 5.02 -46.91 10.71
C GLU A 288 4.52 -45.53 10.25
N THR A 289 3.80 -45.47 9.13
CA THR A 289 3.29 -44.22 8.54
C THR A 289 1.82 -43.95 8.85
N TYR A 290 1.21 -44.74 9.72
CA TYR A 290 -0.21 -44.59 10.07
C TYR A 290 -0.51 -43.20 10.63
N GLN A 291 -1.49 -42.55 10.01
CA GLN A 291 -2.15 -41.36 10.54
C GLN A 291 -3.61 -41.67 10.80
N VAL A 292 -4.11 -41.26 11.96
CA VAL A 292 -5.53 -41.42 12.31
C VAL A 292 -6.38 -40.72 11.24
N PRO A 293 -7.31 -41.40 10.56
CA PRO A 293 -8.19 -40.77 9.57
C PRO A 293 -9.01 -39.64 10.19
N GLU A 294 -9.32 -38.59 9.43
CA GLU A 294 -10.04 -37.44 9.98
C GLU A 294 -11.42 -37.78 10.53
N ASP A 295 -12.14 -38.72 9.92
CA ASP A 295 -13.44 -39.17 10.44
C ASP A 295 -13.31 -39.82 11.82
N ALA A 296 -12.25 -40.61 12.04
CA ALA A 296 -11.95 -41.23 13.32
C ALA A 296 -11.53 -40.17 14.36
N LYS A 297 -10.74 -39.17 13.96
CA LYS A 297 -10.38 -38.04 14.84
C LYS A 297 -11.62 -37.29 15.30
N ASN A 298 -12.53 -36.98 14.37
CA ASN A 298 -13.79 -36.30 14.65
C ASN A 298 -14.65 -37.10 15.64
N GLN A 299 -14.78 -38.40 15.42
CA GLN A 299 -15.55 -39.28 16.31
C GLN A 299 -14.99 -39.36 17.72
N ILE A 300 -13.66 -39.45 17.87
CA ILE A 300 -12.99 -39.49 19.18
C ILE A 300 -13.18 -38.16 19.93
N VAL A 301 -13.04 -37.03 19.23
CA VAL A 301 -13.29 -35.71 19.84
C VAL A 301 -14.74 -35.61 20.34
N VAL A 302 -15.70 -36.00 19.49
CA VAL A 302 -17.13 -35.96 19.84
C VAL A 302 -17.43 -36.90 21.01
N SER A 303 -16.90 -38.12 21.01
CA SER A 303 -17.16 -39.09 22.08
C SER A 303 -16.59 -38.65 23.41
N GLU A 304 -15.37 -38.12 23.46
CA GLU A 304 -14.77 -37.65 24.71
C GLU A 304 -15.44 -36.39 25.25
N ILE A 305 -15.89 -35.48 24.36
CA ILE A 305 -16.73 -34.34 24.78
C ILE A 305 -18.02 -34.85 25.42
N LEU A 306 -18.74 -35.79 24.79
CA LEU A 306 -19.97 -36.36 25.34
C LEU A 306 -19.74 -37.09 26.67
N ASN A 307 -18.67 -37.87 26.78
CA ASN A 307 -18.27 -38.51 28.04
C ASN A 307 -18.05 -37.46 29.13
N ARG A 308 -17.34 -36.38 28.80
CA ARG A 308 -17.04 -35.33 29.77
C ARG A 308 -18.30 -34.61 30.21
N LEU A 309 -19.19 -34.28 29.28
CA LEU A 309 -20.47 -33.64 29.57
C LEU A 309 -21.29 -34.45 30.60
N ASN A 310 -21.32 -35.78 30.46
CA ASN A 310 -22.02 -36.67 31.39
C ASN A 310 -21.39 -36.73 32.80
N THR A 311 -20.16 -36.22 32.97
CA THR A 311 -19.44 -36.21 34.25
C THR A 311 -19.34 -34.83 34.89
N LEU A 312 -19.90 -33.79 34.24
CA LEU A 312 -19.90 -32.44 34.78
C LEU A 312 -20.75 -32.39 36.07
N LYS A 313 -20.16 -31.83 37.13
CA LYS A 313 -20.84 -31.67 38.42
C LYS A 313 -21.55 -30.32 38.50
N PRO A 314 -22.64 -30.20 39.28
CA PRO A 314 -23.22 -28.89 39.61
C PRO A 314 -22.19 -27.94 40.19
N ARG A 315 -22.28 -26.64 39.86
CA ARG A 315 -21.35 -25.56 40.24
C ARG A 315 -19.92 -25.74 39.73
N GLN A 316 -19.68 -26.68 38.83
CA GLN A 316 -18.38 -26.80 38.17
C GLN A 316 -18.17 -25.61 37.24
N LYS A 317 -17.06 -24.92 37.44
CA LYS A 317 -16.63 -23.76 36.64
C LYS A 317 -15.60 -24.18 35.63
N PHE A 318 -15.69 -23.61 34.44
CA PHE A 318 -14.70 -23.76 33.40
C PHE A 318 -14.70 -22.51 32.52
N SER A 319 -13.54 -22.18 31.98
CA SER A 319 -13.36 -20.96 31.21
C SER A 319 -12.78 -21.21 29.83
N LEU A 320 -13.13 -20.32 28.90
CA LEU A 320 -12.48 -20.21 27.61
C LEU A 320 -11.88 -18.81 27.50
N THR A 321 -10.55 -18.75 27.49
CA THR A 321 -9.82 -17.51 27.30
C THR A 321 -9.44 -17.33 25.83
N SER A 322 -9.59 -16.12 25.31
CA SER A 322 -9.16 -15.76 23.96
C SER A 322 -8.46 -14.41 24.01
N GLU A 323 -7.41 -14.27 23.20
CA GLU A 323 -6.74 -12.99 22.96
C GLU A 323 -6.67 -12.76 21.46
N LYS A 324 -7.13 -11.58 21.02
CA LYS A 324 -7.10 -11.22 19.61
C LYS A 324 -6.62 -9.81 19.43
N THR A 325 -5.81 -9.62 18.40
CA THR A 325 -5.28 -8.32 18.02
C THR A 325 -5.78 -7.97 16.62
N GLN A 326 -6.32 -6.76 16.46
CA GLN A 326 -6.85 -6.27 15.21
C GLN A 326 -6.35 -4.85 14.94
N VAL A 327 -6.16 -4.53 13.66
CA VAL A 327 -5.80 -3.19 13.20
C VAL A 327 -7.04 -2.56 12.56
N ALA A 328 -7.48 -1.42 13.07
CA ALA A 328 -8.68 -0.72 12.63
C ALA A 328 -8.53 0.81 12.77
N ARG A 329 -9.49 1.59 12.28
CA ARG A 329 -9.43 3.06 12.42
C ARG A 329 -9.57 3.46 13.90
N ALA A 330 -8.82 4.46 14.36
CA ALA A 330 -8.85 4.89 15.76
C ALA A 330 -10.22 5.41 16.20
N ASP A 331 -10.96 6.04 15.28
CA ASP A 331 -12.32 6.55 15.48
C ASP A 331 -13.40 5.47 15.33
N SER A 332 -13.01 4.23 15.01
CA SER A 332 -13.92 3.08 15.08
C SER A 332 -13.95 2.45 16.48
N SER A 333 -13.40 3.11 17.51
CA SER A 333 -13.47 2.66 18.90
C SER A 333 -14.89 2.31 19.34
N ASP A 334 -15.91 3.06 18.90
CA ASP A 334 -17.32 2.82 19.23
C ASP A 334 -17.83 1.47 18.70
N TYR A 335 -17.25 0.97 17.60
CA TYR A 335 -17.52 -0.38 17.09
C TYR A 335 -16.99 -1.46 18.05
N PHE A 336 -15.94 -1.15 18.80
CA PHE A 336 -15.26 -2.07 19.70
C PHE A 336 -15.60 -1.90 21.18
N ASP A 337 -16.19 -0.76 21.57
CA ASP A 337 -16.85 -0.59 22.87
C ASP A 337 -18.17 -1.38 22.94
N ASN A 338 -18.62 -1.96 21.82
CA ASN A 338 -19.76 -2.87 21.75
C ASN A 338 -19.37 -4.28 22.24
N PRO A 339 -19.85 -4.72 23.43
CA PRO A 339 -19.47 -6.02 24.00
C PRO A 339 -19.84 -7.20 23.09
N ALA A 340 -20.96 -7.12 22.35
CA ALA A 340 -21.40 -8.18 21.46
C ALA A 340 -20.48 -8.34 20.24
N MET A 341 -19.93 -7.24 19.72
CA MET A 341 -18.96 -7.29 18.62
C MET A 341 -17.59 -7.77 19.10
N ALA A 342 -17.14 -7.33 20.29
CA ALA A 342 -15.93 -7.82 20.91
C ALA A 342 -16.02 -9.34 21.19
N GLU A 343 -17.14 -9.81 21.74
CA GLU A 343 -17.43 -11.23 21.97
C GLU A 343 -17.36 -12.03 20.66
N ARG A 344 -18.04 -11.59 19.59
CA ARG A 344 -17.98 -12.24 18.27
C ARG A 344 -16.57 -12.23 17.67
N THR A 345 -15.78 -11.20 17.95
CA THR A 345 -14.42 -11.07 17.41
C THR A 345 -13.48 -12.05 18.11
N LEU A 346 -13.60 -12.19 19.43
CA LEU A 346 -12.82 -13.08 20.29
C LEU A 346 -13.24 -14.54 20.21
N PHE A 347 -14.54 -14.77 20.04
CA PHE A 347 -15.20 -16.08 19.99
C PHE A 347 -16.09 -16.17 18.73
N PRO A 348 -15.48 -16.20 17.54
CA PRO A 348 -16.23 -16.25 16.29
C PRO A 348 -17.00 -17.56 16.16
N GLU A 349 -18.19 -17.48 15.57
CA GLU A 349 -18.94 -18.67 15.17
C GLU A 349 -18.09 -19.46 14.17
N THR A 350 -18.02 -20.77 14.38
CA THR A 350 -17.37 -21.66 13.42
C THR A 350 -18.25 -21.79 12.18
N SER A 351 -17.80 -21.20 11.05
CA SER A 351 -18.45 -21.37 9.75
C SER A 351 -18.24 -22.78 9.19
N ASP A 352 -19.04 -23.16 8.18
CA ASP A 352 -19.08 -24.50 7.58
C ASP A 352 -17.68 -25.07 7.28
N GLY A 353 -17.42 -26.26 7.83
CA GLY A 353 -16.14 -26.97 7.84
C GLY A 353 -16.18 -28.14 8.84
N SER A 354 -15.07 -28.87 9.03
CA SER A 354 -15.04 -30.05 9.92
C SER A 354 -15.36 -29.72 11.39
N GLN A 355 -14.91 -28.57 11.90
CA GLN A 355 -15.27 -28.11 13.25
C GLN A 355 -16.73 -27.71 13.35
N GLY A 356 -17.27 -26.98 12.37
CA GLY A 356 -18.70 -26.63 12.33
C GLY A 356 -19.60 -27.88 12.27
N ALA A 357 -19.19 -28.92 11.54
CA ALA A 357 -19.89 -30.19 11.50
C ALA A 357 -19.85 -30.92 12.87
N GLN A 358 -18.69 -30.98 13.53
CA GLN A 358 -18.55 -31.55 14.88
C GLN A 358 -19.48 -30.84 15.88
N PHE A 359 -19.46 -29.51 15.91
CA PHE A 359 -20.30 -28.73 16.82
C PHE A 359 -21.77 -28.92 16.51
N LYS A 360 -22.17 -28.97 15.23
CA LYS A 360 -23.56 -29.27 14.84
C LYS A 360 -24.02 -30.64 15.34
N THR A 361 -23.18 -31.67 15.23
CA THR A 361 -23.48 -33.01 15.77
C THR A 361 -23.60 -32.98 17.29
N LEU A 362 -22.69 -32.30 17.99
CA LEU A 362 -22.72 -32.17 19.45
C LEU A 362 -23.94 -31.39 19.93
N LEU A 363 -24.26 -30.25 19.31
CA LEU A 363 -25.43 -29.45 19.65
C LEU A 363 -26.75 -30.21 19.43
N ALA A 364 -26.80 -31.15 18.48
CA ALA A 364 -27.95 -32.02 18.27
C ALA A 364 -28.07 -33.17 19.31
N SER A 365 -27.05 -33.39 20.15
CA SER A 365 -27.04 -34.45 21.16
C SER A 365 -28.01 -34.17 22.31
N PRO A 366 -28.79 -35.17 22.78
CA PRO A 366 -29.66 -35.02 23.95
C PRO A 366 -28.90 -34.55 25.20
N ALA A 367 -27.69 -35.07 25.43
CA ALA A 367 -26.87 -34.69 26.59
C ALA A 367 -26.52 -33.19 26.60
N VAL A 368 -26.29 -32.60 25.42
CA VAL A 368 -26.02 -31.15 25.30
C VAL A 368 -27.31 -30.36 25.48
N GLN A 369 -28.40 -30.78 24.84
CA GLN A 369 -29.71 -30.11 24.93
C GLN A 369 -30.26 -30.08 26.36
N GLU A 370 -29.96 -31.09 27.19
CA GLU A 370 -30.36 -31.12 28.60
C GLU A 370 -29.51 -30.20 29.50
N LEU A 371 -28.25 -29.96 29.12
CA LEU A 371 -27.31 -29.15 29.92
C LEU A 371 -27.37 -27.66 29.57
N LEU A 372 -27.62 -27.29 28.31
CA LEU A 372 -27.63 -25.89 27.87
C LEU A 372 -28.58 -24.98 28.69
N PRO A 373 -29.83 -25.37 29.01
CA PRO A 373 -30.73 -24.53 29.80
C PRO A 373 -30.28 -24.32 31.26
N ARG A 374 -29.39 -25.18 31.76
CA ARG A 374 -28.85 -25.16 33.12
C ARG A 374 -27.52 -24.42 33.19
N LEU A 375 -26.99 -24.00 32.04
CA LEU A 375 -25.71 -23.36 31.93
C LEU A 375 -25.85 -21.85 32.03
N VAL A 376 -25.07 -21.26 32.93
CA VAL A 376 -24.97 -19.83 33.10
C VAL A 376 -23.61 -19.36 32.58
N LEU A 377 -23.61 -18.23 31.87
CA LEU A 377 -22.43 -17.58 31.32
C LEU A 377 -22.20 -16.22 31.99
N ASP A 378 -20.97 -16.02 32.45
CA ASP A 378 -20.39 -14.72 32.76
C ASP A 378 -19.32 -14.39 31.70
N THR A 379 -19.36 -13.17 31.16
CA THR A 379 -18.51 -12.75 30.05
C THR A 379 -17.65 -11.58 30.52
N ARG A 380 -16.34 -11.75 30.47
CA ARG A 380 -15.36 -10.72 30.83
C ARG A 380 -14.57 -10.32 29.60
N LEU A 381 -14.76 -9.08 29.15
CA LEU A 381 -14.10 -8.52 27.97
C LEU A 381 -13.32 -7.29 28.41
N GLU A 382 -12.03 -7.25 28.09
CA GLU A 382 -11.18 -6.12 28.43
C GLU A 382 -10.33 -5.69 27.22
N PRO A 383 -10.37 -4.41 26.82
CA PRO A 383 -9.38 -3.84 25.92
C PRO A 383 -8.06 -3.69 26.68
N VAL A 384 -7.05 -4.44 26.28
CA VAL A 384 -5.76 -4.50 26.98
C VAL A 384 -4.83 -3.38 26.51
N ARG A 385 -4.87 -3.07 25.22
CA ARG A 385 -3.93 -2.13 24.61
C ARG A 385 -4.47 -1.51 23.33
N ILE A 386 -4.27 -0.20 23.20
CA ILE A 386 -4.56 0.56 22.00
C ILE A 386 -3.26 1.29 21.62
N ASP A 387 -2.61 0.84 20.56
CA ASP A 387 -1.43 1.52 20.01
C ASP A 387 -1.80 2.20 18.69
N THR A 388 -1.50 3.49 18.52
CA THR A 388 -1.53 4.09 17.18
C THR A 388 -0.40 3.50 16.35
N VAL A 389 -0.74 2.72 15.34
CA VAL A 389 0.22 2.01 14.47
C VAL A 389 0.27 2.58 13.07
N GLY A 390 -0.59 3.54 12.75
CA GLY A 390 -0.64 4.06 11.39
C GLY A 390 -1.53 5.25 11.16
N VAL A 391 -1.56 5.64 9.89
CA VAL A 391 -2.53 6.54 9.30
C VAL A 391 -3.08 5.93 8.03
N ALA A 392 -4.34 6.21 7.77
CA ALA A 392 -5.04 5.83 6.57
C ALA A 392 -5.57 7.10 5.88
N ILE A 393 -5.29 7.20 4.58
CA ILE A 393 -5.67 8.33 3.73
C ILE A 393 -6.72 7.83 2.76
N TYR A 394 -7.89 8.48 2.72
CA TYR A 394 -9.00 8.08 1.86
C TYR A 394 -9.42 9.20 0.92
N SER A 395 -9.87 8.80 -0.26
CA SER A 395 -10.62 9.68 -1.16
C SER A 395 -11.91 10.18 -0.49
N PRO A 396 -12.26 11.47 -0.62
CA PRO A 396 -13.55 12.01 -0.14
C PRO A 396 -14.72 11.65 -1.08
N ILE A 397 -14.50 10.80 -2.09
CA ILE A 397 -15.55 10.25 -2.95
C ILE A 397 -16.20 9.07 -2.20
N VAL A 398 -17.28 9.36 -1.49
CA VAL A 398 -18.16 8.34 -0.90
C VAL A 398 -19.06 7.81 -2.03
N GLY A 399 -19.23 6.48 -2.11
CA GLY A 399 -19.96 5.85 -3.21
C GLY A 399 -21.36 6.46 -3.46
N ASN A 400 -21.67 6.68 -4.74
CA ASN A 400 -22.99 7.03 -5.29
C ASN A 400 -23.56 8.45 -5.04
N GLU A 401 -22.75 9.49 -4.98
CA GLU A 401 -23.29 10.87 -5.11
C GLU A 401 -23.11 11.43 -6.54
N SER A 402 -24.24 11.53 -7.27
CA SER A 402 -24.32 12.18 -8.58
C SER A 402 -24.21 13.70 -8.42
N TYR A 403 -23.01 14.26 -8.58
CA TYR A 403 -22.74 15.70 -8.40
C TYR A 403 -23.24 16.62 -9.56
N LEU A 404 -24.10 16.16 -10.47
CA LEU A 404 -24.30 16.86 -11.76
C LEU A 404 -25.79 17.11 -12.13
N SER A 405 -26.08 18.36 -12.53
CA SER A 405 -27.40 18.84 -12.96
C SER A 405 -27.68 18.63 -14.46
N GLY A 406 -28.92 18.20 -14.77
CA GLY A 406 -29.66 18.44 -16.03
C GLY A 406 -29.03 17.93 -17.34
N TRP A 407 -28.19 18.75 -17.97
CA TRP A 407 -27.66 18.53 -19.33
C TRP A 407 -26.44 17.61 -19.36
N LYS A 408 -25.75 17.43 -18.22
CA LYS A 408 -24.61 16.51 -18.10
C LYS A 408 -25.01 15.03 -18.14
N LYS A 409 -26.25 14.70 -17.81
CA LYS A 409 -26.80 13.32 -17.87
C LYS A 409 -26.89 12.73 -19.28
N ILE A 410 -26.98 13.56 -20.32
CA ILE A 410 -27.21 13.10 -21.71
C ILE A 410 -25.89 12.63 -22.37
N PHE A 411 -24.76 13.20 -21.95
CA PHE A 411 -23.42 12.88 -22.47
C PHE A 411 -22.52 12.33 -21.36
N GLU A 412 -23.11 11.78 -20.30
CA GLU A 412 -22.41 11.47 -19.06
C GLU A 412 -21.45 10.31 -19.26
N VAL A 413 -20.21 10.54 -18.86
CA VAL A 413 -19.27 9.48 -18.54
C VAL A 413 -19.53 9.08 -17.10
N ASP A 414 -19.46 7.78 -16.79
CA ASP A 414 -19.60 7.26 -15.43
C ASP A 414 -18.82 8.09 -14.40
N PRO A 415 -19.35 8.22 -13.16
CA PRO A 415 -18.63 8.90 -12.10
C PRO A 415 -17.23 8.29 -11.95
N PRO A 416 -16.20 9.11 -11.72
CA PRO A 416 -14.84 8.62 -11.56
C PRO A 416 -14.82 7.55 -10.48
N GLU A 417 -14.22 6.40 -10.80
CA GLU A 417 -13.99 5.33 -9.83
C GLU A 417 -13.31 5.90 -8.58
N ASN A 418 -13.64 5.33 -7.42
CA ASN A 418 -12.98 5.71 -6.17
C ASN A 418 -11.46 5.61 -6.35
N HIS A 419 -10.74 6.71 -6.09
CA HIS A 419 -9.28 6.79 -6.21
C HIS A 419 -8.56 5.76 -5.31
N GLY A 420 -9.25 5.22 -4.31
CA GLY A 420 -8.77 4.18 -3.40
C GLY A 420 -8.38 4.73 -2.02
N SER A 421 -7.62 3.94 -1.28
CA SER A 421 -7.13 4.23 0.08
C SER A 421 -5.66 3.86 0.20
N ILE A 422 -4.90 4.59 1.02
CA ILE A 422 -3.53 4.20 1.40
C ILE A 422 -3.48 3.92 2.90
N TYR A 423 -2.86 2.81 3.28
CA TYR A 423 -2.58 2.44 4.66
C TYR A 423 -1.08 2.30 4.87
N ASN A 424 -0.41 3.18 5.63
CA ASN A 424 1.01 3.03 5.96
C ASN A 424 1.93 2.67 4.75
N GLY A 425 1.65 3.20 3.56
CA GLY A 425 2.41 2.90 2.33
C GLY A 425 1.91 1.72 1.49
N THR A 426 0.85 1.02 1.89
CA THR A 426 0.18 0.03 1.03
C THR A 426 -0.94 0.71 0.23
N SER A 427 -0.79 0.74 -1.09
CA SER A 427 -1.79 1.22 -2.04
C SER A 427 -2.95 0.23 -2.12
N SER A 428 -4.21 0.68 -2.07
CA SER A 428 -5.36 -0.21 -2.27
C SER A 428 -5.83 -0.32 -3.72
N TRP A 429 -5.08 0.21 -4.68
CA TRP A 429 -5.43 0.28 -6.11
C TRP A 429 -4.36 -0.33 -7.03
N GLU A 430 -3.36 -0.99 -6.44
CA GLU A 430 -2.53 -2.00 -7.11
C GLU A 430 -3.25 -3.34 -7.06
#